data_AF-A0A2G9T706-F1
#
_entry.id   AF-A0A2G9T706-F1
#
_cell.length_a   1.000
_cell.length_b   1.000
_cell.length_c   1.000
_cell.angle_alpha   90.00
_cell.angle_beta   90.00
_cell.angle_gamma   90.00
#
_symmetry.space_group_name_H-M   'P 1'
#
loop_
_entity.id
_entity.type
_entity.pdbx_description
1 polymer ?
#
loop_
_entity_poly.entity_id
_entity_poly.type
_entity_poly.pdbx_seq_one_letter_code
_entity_poly.pdbx_strand_id
1 'polypeptide(L)'
;YFRFSVGGMTDVAEIKGHRRTYVGAMPGKMIQCLKKVRTENPLVLIDEVDKIGSAGYHGDPASALLELLDPEQNANFNDHFLDVPVDLSR
;
A
#
# COMPACT_ATOMS: atom_id res chain seq x y z
N TYR A 1 -1.82 -15.93 1.62
CA TYR A 1 -0.52 -15.47 1.09
C TYR A 1 -0.76 -14.50 -0.05
N PHE A 2 -0.03 -13.39 -0.06
CA PHE A 2 -0.08 -12.39 -1.12
C PHE A 2 1.35 -11.92 -1.43
N ARG A 3 1.65 -11.72 -2.72
CA ARG A 3 2.94 -11.21 -3.17
C ARG A 3 2.73 -10.08 -4.15
N PHE A 4 3.49 -9.02 -3.98
CA PHE A 4 3.62 -7.96 -4.98
C PHE A 4 5.08 -7.50 -5.06
N SER A 5 5.51 -7.11 -6.25
CA SER A 5 6.81 -6.44 -6.43
C SER A 5 6.61 -4.94 -6.31
N VAL A 6 7.61 -4.27 -5.73
CA VAL A 6 7.72 -2.80 -5.72
C VAL A 6 8.82 -2.29 -6.66
N GLY A 7 9.43 -3.20 -7.44
CA GLY A 7 10.45 -2.85 -8.40
C GLY A 7 9.90 -1.97 -9.53
N GLY A 8 10.54 -0.82 -9.76
CA GLY A 8 10.10 0.16 -10.74
C GLY A 8 8.88 0.97 -10.33
N MET A 9 8.38 0.83 -9.10
CA MET A 9 7.29 1.68 -8.61
C MET A 9 7.75 3.13 -8.50
N THR A 10 6.93 4.03 -9.03
CA THR A 10 7.16 5.49 -9.02
C THR A 10 6.01 6.28 -8.40
N ASP A 11 4.87 5.62 -8.15
CA ASP A 11 3.64 6.26 -7.66
C ASP A 11 3.23 5.69 -6.31
N VAL A 12 2.94 6.60 -5.37
CA VAL A 12 2.43 6.30 -4.03
C VAL A 12 1.04 5.68 -4.09
N ALA A 13 0.26 5.99 -5.13
CA ALA A 13 -1.11 5.49 -5.28
C ALA A 13 -1.17 3.97 -5.42
N GLU A 14 -0.09 3.30 -5.81
CA GLU A 14 -0.06 1.84 -5.79
C GLU A 14 -0.11 1.27 -4.37
N ILE A 15 0.48 1.94 -3.38
CA ILE A 15 0.47 1.50 -1.98
C ILE A 15 -0.78 2.01 -1.26
N LYS A 16 -1.09 3.30 -1.41
CA LYS A 16 -2.18 3.97 -0.67
C LYS A 16 -3.50 4.07 -1.43
N GLY A 17 -3.55 3.67 -2.68
CA GLY A 17 -4.72 3.84 -3.53
C GLY A 17 -4.92 5.28 -4.03
N HIS A 18 -5.90 5.43 -4.91
CA HIS A 18 -6.36 6.71 -5.41
C HIS A 18 -7.58 7.19 -4.63
N ARG A 19 -7.77 8.51 -4.54
CA ARG A 19 -9.05 9.05 -4.06
C ARG A 19 -10.19 8.58 -4.95
N ARG A 20 -11.31 8.18 -4.35
CA ARG A 20 -12.52 7.69 -5.06
C ARG A 20 -13.08 8.66 -6.11
N THR A 21 -12.74 9.94 -6.03
CA THR A 21 -13.18 10.97 -6.97
C THR A 21 -12.57 10.82 -8.36
N TYR A 22 -11.47 10.08 -8.53
CA TYR A 22 -10.82 9.88 -9.82
C TYR A 22 -11.51 8.78 -10.65
N VAL A 23 -11.63 9.02 -11.96
CA VAL A 23 -12.12 7.99 -12.90
C VAL A 23 -11.11 6.85 -12.93
N GLY A 24 -11.58 5.62 -12.64
CA GLY A 24 -10.71 4.44 -12.56
C GLY A 24 -9.93 4.32 -11.24
N ALA A 25 -10.32 5.05 -10.19
CA ALA A 25 -9.70 4.93 -8.88
C ALA A 25 -9.71 3.48 -8.38
N MET A 26 -8.55 3.03 -7.91
CA MET A 26 -8.37 1.72 -7.31
C MET A 26 -7.81 1.86 -5.89
N PRO A 27 -8.20 0.96 -4.96
CA PRO A 27 -7.57 0.86 -3.66
C PRO A 27 -6.13 0.36 -3.79
N GLY A 28 -5.30 0.67 -2.80
CA GLY A 28 -3.91 0.26 -2.74
C GLY A 28 -3.73 -1.26 -2.65
N LYS A 29 -2.52 -1.73 -2.95
CA LYS A 29 -2.18 -3.17 -2.97
C LYS A 29 -2.51 -3.87 -1.66
N MET A 30 -2.36 -3.20 -0.52
CA MET A 30 -2.63 -3.80 0.79
C MET A 30 -4.13 -4.08 1.02
N ILE A 31 -4.99 -3.14 0.64
CA ILE A 31 -6.44 -3.34 0.70
C ILE A 31 -6.88 -4.42 -0.30
N GLN A 32 -6.27 -4.45 -1.49
CA GLN A 32 -6.50 -5.54 -2.45
C GLN A 32 -6.08 -6.90 -1.88
N CYS A 33 -4.96 -6.95 -1.14
CA CYS A 33 -4.50 -8.14 -0.43
C CYS A 33 -5.55 -8.61 0.58
N LEU A 34 -6.00 -7.75 1.49
CA LEU A 34 -7.02 -8.08 2.49
C LEU A 34 -8.30 -8.59 1.84
N LYS A 35 -8.76 -7.93 0.78
CA LYS A 35 -9.94 -8.36 0.01
C LYS A 35 -9.76 -9.74 -0.62
N LYS A 36 -8.56 -10.07 -1.09
CA LYS A 36 -8.25 -11.33 -1.77
C LYS A 36 -8.06 -12.48 -0.79
N VAL A 37 -7.33 -12.26 0.30
CA VAL A 37 -6.97 -13.30 1.27
C VAL A 37 -8.06 -13.51 2.31
N ARG A 38 -8.91 -12.50 2.57
CA ARG A 38 -10.04 -12.56 3.52
C ARG A 38 -9.63 -13.00 4.94
N THR A 39 -8.46 -12.56 5.36
CA THR A 39 -7.92 -12.76 6.72
C THR A 39 -7.29 -11.45 7.18
N GLU A 40 -7.29 -11.23 8.49
CA GLU A 40 -6.71 -10.03 9.10
C GLU A 40 -5.18 -10.09 9.16
N ASN A 41 -4.60 -11.30 9.24
CA ASN A 41 -3.15 -11.54 9.37
C ASN A 41 -2.55 -12.24 8.14
N PRO A 42 -2.62 -11.66 6.93
CA PRO A 42 -2.06 -12.29 5.75
C PRO A 42 -0.53 -12.24 5.79
N LEU A 43 0.12 -13.35 5.40
CA LEU A 43 1.54 -13.28 5.01
C LEU A 43 1.65 -12.53 3.67
N VAL A 44 2.24 -11.34 3.71
CA VAL A 44 2.49 -10.46 2.56
C VAL A 44 3.99 -10.45 2.25
N LEU A 45 4.35 -10.84 1.03
CA LEU A 45 5.73 -10.74 0.53
C LEU A 45 5.86 -9.53 -0.39
N ILE A 46 6.76 -8.62 -0.02
CA ILE A 46 7.16 -7.47 -0.81
C ILE A 46 8.47 -7.83 -1.52
N ASP A 47 8.45 -7.86 -2.84
CA ASP A 47 9.60 -8.25 -3.67
C ASP A 47 10.27 -7.01 -4.30
N GLU A 48 11.55 -7.11 -4.63
CA GLU A 48 12.34 -6.05 -5.31
C GLU A 48 12.33 -4.68 -4.60
N VAL A 49 12.38 -4.67 -3.26
CA VAL A 49 12.45 -3.43 -2.45
C VAL A 49 13.67 -2.56 -2.76
N ASP A 50 14.76 -3.16 -3.25
CA ASP A 50 15.96 -2.45 -3.70
C ASP A 50 15.77 -1.72 -5.05
N LYS A 51 14.70 -2.05 -5.77
CA LYS A 51 14.38 -1.51 -7.10
C LYS A 51 13.27 -0.47 -7.07
N ILE A 52 12.88 0.02 -5.89
CA ILE A 52 11.93 1.13 -5.79
C ILE A 52 12.52 2.31 -6.56
N GLY A 53 11.75 2.83 -7.52
CA GLY A 53 12.20 3.90 -8.38
C GLY A 53 12.47 5.17 -7.58
N SER A 54 13.49 5.94 -7.99
CA SER A 54 13.74 7.26 -7.41
C SER A 54 12.50 8.14 -7.60
N ALA A 55 12.08 8.80 -6.51
CA ALA A 55 10.85 9.58 -6.39
C ALA A 55 10.48 10.34 -7.66
N GLY A 56 9.36 9.96 -8.28
CA GLY A 56 8.72 10.76 -9.31
C GLY A 56 8.05 12.00 -8.70
N TYR A 57 7.50 12.88 -9.52
CA TYR A 57 6.74 14.06 -9.07
C TYR A 57 5.50 13.75 -8.21
N HIS A 58 5.12 12.48 -8.07
CA HIS A 58 3.89 12.01 -7.40
C HIS A 58 4.12 11.54 -5.94
N GLY A 59 5.29 11.86 -5.37
CA GLY A 59 5.66 11.50 -4.00
C GLY A 59 6.66 10.34 -3.94
N ASP A 60 7.10 10.03 -2.74
CA ASP A 60 8.06 8.95 -2.50
C ASP A 60 7.34 7.64 -2.10
N PRO A 61 7.33 6.62 -2.98
CA PRO A 61 6.73 5.33 -2.66
C PRO A 61 7.45 4.63 -1.49
N ALA A 62 8.73 4.89 -1.25
CA ALA A 62 9.44 4.33 -0.10
C ALA A 62 8.85 4.84 1.23
N SER A 63 8.55 6.14 1.32
CA SER A 63 7.87 6.73 2.48
C SER A 63 6.50 6.11 2.74
N ALA A 64 5.73 5.80 1.69
CA ALA A 64 4.44 5.12 1.84
C ALA A 64 4.58 3.66 2.30
N LEU A 65 5.66 2.97 1.91
CA LEU A 65 5.99 1.65 2.47
C LEU A 65 6.39 1.75 3.94
N LEU A 66 7.12 2.80 4.33
CA LEU A 66 7.49 2.99 5.74
C LEU A 66 6.25 3.15 6.62
N GLU A 67 5.26 3.96 6.23
CA GLU A 67 4.00 4.09 6.96
C GLU A 67 3.23 2.76 7.05
N LEU A 68 3.30 1.92 6.02
CA LEU A 68 2.67 0.60 6.01
C LEU A 68 3.39 -0.40 6.94
N LEU A 69 4.72 -0.31 7.02
CA LEU A 69 5.56 -1.25 7.76
C LEU A 69 5.84 -0.82 9.20
N ASP A 70 5.66 0.46 9.52
CA ASP A 70 5.91 1.02 10.84
C ASP A 70 4.84 0.56 11.85
N PRO A 71 5.20 -0.20 12.90
CA PRO A 71 4.26 -0.64 13.93
C PRO A 71 3.57 0.49 14.68
N GLU A 72 4.14 1.69 14.69
CA GLU A 72 3.53 2.85 15.35
C GLU A 72 2.39 3.46 14.52
N GLN A 73 2.35 3.20 13.21
CA GLN A 73 1.42 3.83 12.26
C GLN A 73 0.45 2.83 11.62
N ASN A 74 0.86 1.57 11.47
CA ASN A 74 0.11 0.56 10.70
C ASN A 74 -1.27 0.21 11.28
N ALA A 75 -1.51 0.43 12.57
CA ALA A 75 -2.83 0.22 13.20
C ALA A 75 -3.90 1.20 12.70
N ASN A 76 -3.49 2.34 12.12
CA ASN A 76 -4.38 3.36 11.57
C ASN A 76 -4.04 3.69 10.12
N PHE A 77 -3.59 2.69 9.34
CA PHE A 77 -3.19 2.89 7.96
C PHE A 77 -4.35 3.48 7.14
N ASN A 78 -4.10 4.60 6.47
CA ASN A 78 -5.14 5.30 5.71
C ASN A 78 -4.94 5.10 4.21
N ASP A 79 -5.80 4.26 3.61
CA ASP A 79 -5.91 4.10 2.17
C ASP A 79 -6.82 5.21 1.60
N HIS A 80 -6.33 5.97 0.62
CA HIS A 80 -7.03 7.09 0.01
C HIS A 80 -8.34 6.69 -0.69
N PHE A 81 -8.47 5.43 -1.09
CA PHE A 81 -9.69 4.92 -1.69
C PHE A 81 -10.72 4.57 -0.62
N LEU A 82 -10.31 4.01 0.51
CA LEU A 82 -11.25 3.68 1.60
C LEU A 82 -11.62 4.91 2.43
N ASP A 83 -10.67 5.83 2.63
CA ASP A 83 -10.79 7.05 3.45
C ASP A 83 -11.25 6.76 4.89
N VAL A 84 -10.88 5.57 5.39
CA VAL A 84 -11.09 5.12 6.76
C VAL A 84 -9.82 4.42 7.23
N PRO A 85 -9.46 4.55 8.53
CA PRO A 85 -8.30 3.86 9.08
C PRO A 85 -8.52 2.34 9.03
N VAL A 86 -7.50 1.61 8.60
CA VAL A 86 -7.46 0.16 8.55
C VAL A 86 -6.34 -0.34 9.45
N ASP A 87 -6.67 -1.29 10.31
CA ASP A 87 -5.69 -1.95 11.18
C ASP A 87 -4.90 -2.99 10.39
N LEU A 88 -3.60 -2.74 10.20
CA LEU A 88 -2.63 -3.64 9.58
C LEU A 88 -1.61 -4.18 10.59
N SER A 89 -1.84 -4.01 11.89
CA SER A 89 -0.90 -4.42 12.94
C SER A 89 -0.87 -5.93 13.23
N ARG A 90 -1.73 -6.72 12.56
CA ARG A 90 -1.99 -8.14 12.85
C ARG A 90 -1.42 -9.11 11.83
#